data_AF-A0A0B1SHH7-F1
#
_entry.id   AF-A0A0B1SHH7-F1
#
_cell.length_a   1.000
_cell.length_b   1.000
_cell.length_c   1.000
_cell.angle_alpha   90.00
_cell.angle_beta   90.00
_cell.angle_gamma   90.00
#
_symmetry.space_group_name_H-M   'P 1'
#
loop_
_entity.id
_entity.type
_entity.pdbx_description
1 polymer ?
#
loop_
_entity_poly.entity_id
_entity_poly.type
_entity_poly.pdbx_seq_one_letter_code
_entity_poly.pdbx_strand_id
1 'polypeptide(L)'
;MFSINDFHGELADDGEFEIVFVSSDRSESDLKKYMEECHGDWYCIPFGSPKIQEIKMKYSVSSIPTLIIIKADGKEITKNGTDDVVSKAPKAALSAWKSA
;
A
#
# COMPACT_ATOMS: atom_id res chain seq x y z
N MET A 1 -16.87 -3.12 7.35
CA MET A 1 -15.99 -2.80 6.20
C MET A 1 -14.59 -2.94 6.73
N PHE A 2 -13.80 -3.87 6.20
CA PHE A 2 -12.47 -4.17 6.70
C PHE A 2 -11.50 -3.12 6.13
N SER A 3 -10.79 -2.39 7.00
CA SER A 3 -9.90 -1.31 6.57
C SER A 3 -8.51 -1.86 6.24
N ILE A 4 -7.73 -1.08 5.48
CA ILE A 4 -6.33 -1.45 5.21
C ILE A 4 -5.47 -1.46 6.48
N ASN A 5 -5.82 -0.66 7.49
CA ASN A 5 -5.16 -0.67 8.80
C ASN A 5 -5.41 -1.99 9.53
N ASP A 6 -6.66 -2.49 9.52
CA ASP A 6 -6.99 -3.79 10.12
C ASP A 6 -6.26 -4.92 9.39
N PHE A 7 -6.16 -4.83 8.06
CA PHE A 7 -5.45 -5.80 7.23
C PHE A 7 -3.96 -5.89 7.58
N HIS A 8 -3.30 -4.74 7.73
CA HIS A 8 -1.90 -4.71 8.12
C HIS A 8 -1.70 -5.19 9.55
N GLY A 9 -2.50 -4.70 10.50
CA GLY A 9 -2.40 -5.08 11.91
C GLY A 9 -2.56 -6.59 12.15
N GLU A 10 -3.39 -7.29 11.36
CA GLU A 10 -3.53 -8.75 11.46
C GLU A 10 -2.32 -9.55 10.98
N LEU A 11 -1.43 -8.94 10.18
CA LEU A 11 -0.34 -9.63 9.50
C LEU A 11 1.05 -9.05 9.83
N ALA A 12 1.13 -7.90 10.50
CA ALA A 12 2.37 -7.17 10.74
C ALA A 12 3.40 -7.99 11.56
N ASP A 13 2.92 -8.77 12.52
CA ASP A 13 3.78 -9.57 13.41
C ASP A 13 4.54 -10.69 12.69
N ASP A 14 4.06 -11.14 11.53
CA ASP A 14 4.66 -12.24 10.79
C ASP A 14 5.87 -11.77 9.93
N GLY A 15 6.01 -10.45 9.71
CA GLY A 15 7.14 -9.86 8.96
C GLY A 15 7.23 -10.27 7.48
N GLU A 16 6.14 -10.80 6.91
CA GLU A 16 6.15 -11.39 5.57
C GLU A 16 5.89 -10.39 4.42
N PHE A 17 5.39 -9.20 4.74
CA PHE A 17 5.11 -8.13 3.80
C PHE A 17 5.14 -6.78 4.52
N GLU A 18 5.14 -5.70 3.75
CA GLU A 18 5.04 -4.34 4.29
C GLU A 18 4.23 -3.45 3.34
N ILE A 19 3.58 -2.43 3.88
CA ILE A 19 2.91 -1.38 3.13
C ILE A 19 3.84 -0.17 3.05
N VAL A 20 3.96 0.39 1.84
CA VAL A 20 4.65 1.66 1.62
C VAL A 20 3.66 2.64 1.01
N PHE A 21 3.25 3.63 1.80
CA PHE A 21 2.36 4.68 1.39
C PHE A 21 3.06 5.65 0.41
N VAL A 22 2.43 5.84 -0.75
CA VAL A 22 2.89 6.74 -1.81
C VAL A 22 1.86 7.85 -1.96
N SER A 23 2.12 8.97 -1.31
CA SER A 23 1.18 10.10 -1.26
C SER A 23 0.90 10.71 -2.65
N SER A 24 -0.36 11.14 -2.83
CA SER A 24 -0.80 12.02 -3.92
C SER A 24 -1.23 13.40 -3.43
N ASP A 25 -0.94 13.71 -2.16
CA ASP A 25 -1.25 14.99 -1.55
C ASP A 25 -0.48 16.13 -2.21
N ARG A 26 -1.09 17.31 -2.21
CA ARG A 26 -0.54 18.50 -2.88
C ARG A 26 0.39 19.31 -1.98
N SER A 27 0.38 19.05 -0.69
CA SER A 27 1.22 19.72 0.29
C SER A 27 1.68 18.74 1.38
N GLU A 28 2.79 19.07 2.04
CA GLU A 28 3.29 18.33 3.19
C GLU A 28 2.31 18.39 4.38
N SER A 29 1.58 19.50 4.54
CA SER A 29 0.53 19.62 5.56
C SER A 29 -0.64 18.67 5.32
N ASP A 30 -1.06 18.50 4.06
CA ASP A 30 -2.14 17.57 3.72
C ASP A 30 -1.71 16.13 3.99
N LEU A 31 -0.47 15.77 3.59
CA LEU A 31 0.12 14.47 3.91
C LEU A 31 0.14 14.26 5.43
N LYS A 32 0.70 15.21 6.19
CA LYS A 32 0.80 15.08 7.65
C LYS A 32 -0.57 14.87 8.29
N LYS A 33 -1.59 15.61 7.86
CA LYS A 33 -2.96 15.43 8.35
C LYS A 33 -3.50 14.04 8.05
N TYR A 34 -3.29 13.52 6.84
CA TYR A 34 -3.68 12.15 6.50
C TYR A 34 -2.95 11.12 7.38
N MET A 35 -1.66 11.33 7.63
CA MET A 35 -0.84 10.46 8.48
C MET A 35 -1.35 10.45 9.94
N GLU A 36 -1.83 11.58 10.44
CA GLU A 36 -2.40 11.67 11.79
C GLU A 36 -3.78 11.02 11.90
N GLU A 37 -4.60 11.10 10.83
CA GLU A 37 -6.00 10.66 10.87
C GLU A 37 -6.21 9.20 10.47
N CYS A 38 -5.41 8.68 9.53
CA CYS A 38 -5.74 7.46 8.78
C CYS A 38 -4.60 6.44 8.63
N HIS A 39 -3.35 6.81 8.92
CA HIS A 39 -2.20 5.96 8.62
C HIS A 39 -1.96 4.89 9.70
N GLY A 40 -1.65 3.66 9.25
CA GLY A 40 -1.27 2.54 10.11
C GLY A 40 0.19 2.59 10.56
N ASP A 41 0.74 1.49 11.06
CA ASP A 41 2.15 1.39 11.46
C ASP A 41 3.04 0.96 10.28
N TRP A 42 2.90 1.64 9.14
CA TRP A 42 3.62 1.30 7.90
C TRP A 42 4.47 2.47 7.39
N TYR A 43 5.27 2.26 6.34
CA TYR A 43 6.17 3.31 5.85
C TYR A 43 5.45 4.30 4.92
N CYS A 44 5.94 5.52 4.87
CA CYS A 44 5.54 6.52 3.87
C CYS A 44 6.78 7.06 3.14
N ILE A 45 6.67 7.24 1.82
CA ILE A 45 7.70 7.95 1.08
C ILE A 45 7.65 9.45 1.47
N PRO A 46 8.78 10.08 1.82
CA PRO A 46 8.81 11.49 2.18
C PRO A 46 8.20 12.38 1.09
N PHE A 47 7.46 13.40 1.52
CA PHE A 47 6.87 14.41 0.63
C PHE A 47 7.94 15.01 -0.30
N GLY A 48 7.56 15.27 -1.55
CA GLY A 48 8.46 15.86 -2.55
C GLY A 48 9.56 14.93 -3.08
N SER A 49 9.66 13.68 -2.60
CA SER A 49 10.62 12.71 -3.12
C SER A 49 10.36 12.41 -4.60
N PRO A 50 11.39 12.45 -5.48
CA PRO A 50 11.23 12.10 -6.89
C PRO A 50 10.77 10.66 -7.09
N LYS A 51 11.03 9.78 -6.10
CA LYS A 51 10.60 8.38 -6.10
C LYS A 51 9.09 8.23 -6.21
N ILE A 52 8.31 9.18 -5.71
CA ILE A 52 6.84 9.15 -5.81
C ILE A 52 6.42 9.11 -7.28
N GLN A 53 6.99 9.96 -8.12
CA GLN A 53 6.66 10.02 -9.54
C GLN A 53 7.23 8.82 -10.30
N GLU A 54 8.46 8.41 -9.99
CA GLU A 54 9.06 7.19 -10.57
C GLU A 54 8.19 5.96 -10.34
N ILE A 55 7.68 5.76 -9.13
CA ILE A 55 6.82 4.63 -8.77
C ILE A 55 5.47 4.71 -9.48
N LYS A 56 4.82 5.89 -9.46
CA LYS A 56 3.53 6.08 -10.15
C LYS A 56 3.64 5.78 -11.64
N MET A 57 4.72 6.22 -12.29
CA MET A 57 4.96 5.91 -13.70
C MET A 57 5.28 4.43 -13.91
N LYS A 58 6.19 3.84 -13.10
CA LYS A 58 6.62 2.44 -13.21
C LYS A 58 5.44 1.47 -13.20
N TYR A 59 4.48 1.70 -12.29
CA TYR A 59 3.30 0.85 -12.17
C TYR A 59 2.05 1.42 -12.85
N SER A 60 2.19 2.52 -13.60
CA SER A 60 1.11 3.15 -14.37
C SER A 60 -0.12 3.50 -13.51
N VAL A 61 0.11 4.10 -12.34
CA VAL A 61 -0.96 4.54 -11.43
C VAL A 61 -1.64 5.78 -11.99
N SER A 62 -2.95 5.70 -12.23
CA SER A 62 -3.76 6.77 -12.83
C SER A 62 -4.90 7.27 -11.96
N SER A 63 -5.26 6.56 -10.88
CA SER A 63 -6.35 6.91 -9.97
C SER A 63 -6.01 6.55 -8.52
N ILE A 64 -6.76 7.14 -7.59
CA ILE A 64 -6.70 6.83 -6.16
C ILE A 64 -8.11 6.45 -5.65
N PRO A 65 -8.22 5.56 -4.64
CA PRO A 65 -7.13 4.78 -4.05
C PRO A 65 -6.67 3.63 -4.97
N THR A 66 -5.36 3.36 -4.99
CA THR A 66 -4.75 2.23 -5.71
C THR A 66 -3.78 1.50 -4.77
N LEU A 67 -3.91 0.19 -4.66
CA LEU A 67 -2.97 -0.68 -3.96
C LEU A 67 -2.42 -1.73 -4.94
N ILE A 68 -1.10 -1.72 -5.12
CA ILE A 68 -0.39 -2.64 -6.00
C ILE A 68 0.48 -3.53 -5.13
N ILE A 69 0.39 -4.84 -5.36
CA ILE A 69 1.19 -5.84 -4.67
C ILE A 69 2.39 -6.18 -5.54
N ILE A 70 3.57 -6.09 -4.97
CA ILE A 70 4.84 -6.34 -5.66
C ILE A 70 5.71 -7.31 -4.85
N LYS A 71 6.59 -8.01 -5.54
CA LYS A 71 7.69 -8.78 -4.93
C LYS A 71 8.82 -7.84 -4.50
N ALA A 72 9.73 -8.34 -3.66
CA ALA A 72 10.91 -7.59 -3.20
C ALA A 72 11.85 -7.16 -4.35
N ASP A 73 11.83 -7.87 -5.48
CA ASP A 73 12.56 -7.50 -6.71
C ASP A 73 11.86 -6.38 -7.52
N GLY A 74 10.69 -5.93 -7.06
CA GLY A 74 9.88 -4.91 -7.71
C GLY A 74 9.05 -5.41 -8.88
N LYS A 75 8.91 -6.73 -9.05
CA LYS A 75 7.97 -7.33 -10.00
C LYS A 75 6.54 -7.25 -9.47
N GLU A 76 5.61 -6.82 -10.31
CA GLU A 76 4.19 -6.77 -9.99
C GLU A 76 3.57 -8.17 -9.84
N ILE A 77 2.80 -8.35 -8.78
CA ILE A 77 1.92 -9.51 -8.56
C ILE A 77 0.50 -9.18 -9.03
N THR A 78 -0.05 -8.05 -8.56
CA THR A 78 -1.41 -7.61 -8.93
C THR A 78 -1.59 -6.11 -8.70
N LYS A 79 -2.42 -5.46 -9.52
CA LYS A 79 -2.91 -4.08 -9.30
C LYS A 79 -4.26 -4.02 -8.59
N ASN A 80 -4.90 -5.16 -8.38
CA ASN A 80 -6.22 -5.25 -7.74
C ASN A 80 -6.08 -5.46 -6.22
N GLY A 81 -5.01 -4.95 -5.61
CA GLY A 81 -4.76 -5.13 -4.18
C GLY A 81 -5.88 -4.57 -3.31
N THR A 82 -6.50 -3.47 -3.73
CA THR A 82 -7.65 -2.88 -3.02
C THR A 82 -8.81 -3.88 -2.94
N ASP A 83 -9.12 -4.56 -4.03
CA ASP A 83 -10.19 -5.55 -4.08
C ASP A 83 -9.83 -6.78 -3.24
N ASP A 84 -8.57 -7.22 -3.29
CA ASP A 84 -8.09 -8.34 -2.46
C ASP A 84 -8.26 -8.05 -0.97
N VAL A 85 -7.86 -6.86 -0.51
CA VAL A 85 -8.00 -6.43 0.89
C VAL A 85 -9.46 -6.35 1.33
N VAL A 86 -10.36 -5.92 0.44
CA VAL A 86 -11.80 -5.76 0.75
C VAL A 86 -12.54 -7.09 0.69
N SER A 87 -12.16 -8.00 -0.20
CA SER A 87 -12.92 -9.21 -0.51
C SER A 87 -12.41 -10.49 0.15
N LYS A 88 -11.18 -10.50 0.68
CA LYS A 88 -10.54 -11.69 1.26
C LYS A 88 -10.09 -11.44 2.70
N ALA A 89 -10.07 -12.51 3.50
CA ALA A 89 -9.42 -12.47 4.80
C ALA A 89 -7.89 -12.24 4.64
N PRO A 90 -7.22 -11.53 5.56
CA PRO A 90 -5.82 -11.12 5.39
C PRO A 90 -4.86 -12.27 5.07
N LYS A 91 -4.92 -13.35 5.85
CA LYS A 91 -4.07 -14.54 5.64
C LYS A 91 -4.33 -15.21 4.29
N ALA A 92 -5.57 -15.18 3.80
CA ALA A 92 -5.92 -15.76 2.51
C ALA A 92 -5.40 -14.91 1.34
N ALA A 93 -5.51 -13.58 1.43
CA ALA A 93 -4.94 -12.66 0.46
C ALA A 93 -3.41 -12.78 0.41
N LEU A 94 -2.73 -12.76 1.56
CA LEU A 94 -1.28 -12.89 1.66
C LEU A 94 -0.79 -14.23 1.06
N SER A 95 -1.44 -15.35 1.39
CA SER A 95 -1.10 -16.66 0.85
C SER A 95 -1.24 -16.71 -0.68
N ALA A 96 -2.30 -16.09 -1.23
CA ALA A 96 -2.50 -15.99 -2.67
C ALA A 96 -1.40 -15.14 -3.33
N TRP A 97 -1.03 -14.01 -2.74
CA TRP A 97 0.04 -13.14 -3.27
C TRP A 97 1.40 -13.83 -3.28
N LYS A 98 1.72 -14.62 -2.24
CA LYS A 98 2.99 -15.37 -2.15
C LYS A 98 3.07 -16.53 -3.15
N SER A 99 1.93 -17.02 -3.64
CA SER A 99 1.86 -18.15 -4.57
C SER A 99 1.89 -17.75 -6.05
N ALA A 100 1.94 -16.44 -6.35
CA ALA A 100 1.93 -15.87 -7.70
C ALA A 100 3.32 -15.71 -8.34
#